data_AF-A0A316VBA6-F1
#
_entry.id   AF-A0A316VBA6-F1
#
_cell.length_a   1.000
_cell.length_b   1.000
_cell.length_c   1.000
_cell.angle_alpha   90.00
_cell.angle_beta   90.00
_cell.angle_gamma   90.00
#
_symmetry.space_group_name_H-M   'P 1'
#
loop_
_entity.id
_entity.type
_entity.pdbx_description
1 polymer ?
#
loop_
_entity_poly.entity_id
_entity_poly.type
_entity_poly.pdbx_seq_one_letter_code
_entity_poly.pdbx_strand_id
1 'polypeptide(L)'
;MIFSQIWFTVSLLIISTINFTSAYTIKFVNKCSYTVWPAIGAAPNGQPNNSIRFGDRLSPGCDGSGANCQAGACNGGLVCNDAGITSHAILSEFGYGSYDREYWDLSFVGGSVNIPTELHSSDGQTVICKDNNCPTNQAFHNPNDFQAVRSSPVGGTFTHTFCP
;
A
#
# COMPACT_ATOMS: atom_id res chain seq x y z
N MET A 1 16.34 -64.46 37.92
CA MET A 1 15.57 -63.21 37.82
C MET A 1 16.44 -62.17 37.11
N ILE A 2 16.27 -61.95 35.80
CA ILE A 2 16.77 -60.76 35.12
C ILE A 2 15.75 -60.43 34.02
N PHE A 3 14.88 -59.45 34.28
CA PHE A 3 14.00 -58.87 33.27
C PHE A 3 14.75 -57.72 32.60
N SER A 4 14.99 -57.85 31.29
CA SER A 4 15.57 -56.79 30.44
C SER A 4 14.46 -55.80 30.06
N GLN A 5 14.46 -54.63 30.69
CA GLN A 5 13.57 -53.51 30.35
C GLN A 5 14.16 -52.74 29.15
N ILE A 6 13.53 -52.88 27.99
CA ILE A 6 13.84 -52.09 26.79
C ILE A 6 13.14 -50.73 26.97
N TRP A 7 13.92 -49.68 27.18
CA TRP A 7 13.42 -48.32 27.26
C TRP A 7 13.21 -47.78 25.84
N PHE A 8 11.95 -47.70 25.40
CA PHE A 8 11.59 -46.92 24.21
C PHE A 8 11.45 -45.45 24.60
N THR A 9 12.47 -44.63 24.33
CA THR A 9 12.35 -43.17 24.41
C THR A 9 11.54 -42.66 23.21
N VAL A 10 10.31 -42.24 23.44
CA VAL A 10 9.52 -41.47 22.48
C VAL A 10 10.06 -40.04 22.47
N SER A 11 10.86 -39.69 21.46
CA SER A 11 11.27 -38.30 21.23
C SER A 11 10.09 -37.49 20.70
N LEU A 12 9.58 -36.57 21.51
CA LEU A 12 8.55 -35.61 21.12
C LEU A 12 9.19 -34.53 20.21
N LEU A 13 8.94 -34.61 18.90
CA LEU A 13 9.36 -33.57 17.96
C LEU A 13 8.42 -32.38 18.09
N ILE A 14 8.84 -31.35 18.82
CA ILE A 14 8.13 -30.07 18.88
C ILE A 14 8.35 -29.34 17.56
N ILE A 15 7.38 -29.42 16.65
CA ILE A 15 7.36 -28.60 15.44
C ILE A 15 6.89 -27.21 15.87
N SER A 16 7.85 -26.31 16.15
CA SER A 16 7.54 -24.90 16.35
C SER A 16 7.02 -24.31 15.03
N THR A 17 5.80 -23.80 15.03
CA THR A 17 5.30 -23.01 13.90
C THR A 17 6.11 -21.72 13.81
N ILE A 18 6.98 -21.65 12.80
CA ILE A 18 7.67 -20.42 12.40
C ILE A 18 6.64 -19.54 11.71
N ASN A 19 6.15 -18.53 12.42
CA ASN A 19 5.34 -17.48 11.83
C ASN A 19 6.27 -16.60 10.99
N PHE A 20 6.20 -16.71 9.67
CA PHE A 20 6.84 -15.76 8.78
C PHE A 20 5.96 -14.50 8.76
N THR A 21 6.49 -13.40 9.30
CA THR A 21 5.90 -12.09 9.03
C THR A 21 6.44 -11.63 7.67
N SER A 22 5.53 -11.41 6.72
CA SER A 22 5.88 -10.80 5.45
C SER A 22 5.60 -9.30 5.52
N ALA A 23 6.54 -8.50 5.03
CA ALA A 23 6.39 -7.06 4.88
C ALA A 23 6.69 -6.71 3.44
N TYR A 24 5.85 -5.89 2.81
CA TYR A 24 6.13 -5.33 1.50
C TYR A 24 6.77 -3.94 1.61
N THR A 25 7.46 -3.54 0.55
CA THR A 25 8.10 -2.22 0.45
C THR A 25 7.32 -1.32 -0.50
N ILE A 26 6.97 -0.12 -0.07
CA ILE A 26 6.48 0.94 -0.97
C ILE A 26 7.64 1.88 -1.29
N LYS A 27 7.93 2.07 -2.57
CA LYS A 27 8.94 2.99 -3.08
C LYS A 27 8.26 4.13 -3.84
N PHE A 28 8.45 5.36 -3.37
CA PHE A 28 8.00 6.54 -4.09
C PHE A 28 9.09 7.04 -5.05
N VAL A 29 8.69 7.38 -6.27
CA VAL A 29 9.55 7.98 -7.29
C VAL A 29 8.88 9.24 -7.81
N ASN A 30 9.49 10.40 -7.59
CA ASN A 30 9.01 11.66 -8.16
C ASN A 30 9.73 11.95 -9.48
N LYS A 31 9.00 11.90 -10.61
CA LYS A 31 9.49 12.37 -11.93
C LYS A 31 8.87 13.70 -12.35
N CYS A 32 8.03 14.31 -11.51
CA CYS A 32 7.45 15.61 -11.80
C CYS A 32 8.55 16.70 -11.80
N SER A 33 8.32 17.79 -12.53
CA SER A 33 9.16 19.00 -12.46
C SER A 33 8.92 19.81 -11.18
N TYR A 34 7.94 19.38 -10.38
CA TYR A 34 7.53 19.98 -9.13
C TYR A 34 7.53 18.93 -8.01
N THR A 35 7.34 19.44 -6.80
CA THR A 35 7.37 18.68 -5.56
C THR A 35 6.12 17.86 -5.33
N VAL A 36 6.28 16.67 -4.73
CA VAL A 36 5.17 15.84 -4.26
C VAL A 36 5.35 15.46 -2.79
N TRP A 37 4.24 15.33 -2.06
CA TRP A 37 4.19 14.80 -0.68
C TRP A 37 3.46 13.47 -0.71
N PRO A 38 4.19 12.35 -0.86
CA PRO A 38 3.56 11.06 -0.62
C PRO A 38 3.18 10.96 0.85
N ALA A 39 1.97 10.47 1.09
CA ALA A 39 1.50 10.12 2.41
C ALA A 39 0.98 8.68 2.39
N ILE A 40 1.17 7.99 3.50
CA ILE A 40 0.61 6.67 3.76
C ILE A 40 -0.15 6.77 5.07
N GLY A 41 -1.36 6.24 5.09
CA GLY A 41 -2.02 5.94 6.34
C GLY A 41 -2.88 4.69 6.19
N ALA A 42 -3.20 4.07 7.31
CA ALA A 42 -4.22 3.04 7.37
C ALA A 42 -5.29 3.44 8.39
N ALA A 43 -6.55 3.15 8.09
CA ALA A 43 -7.68 3.44 8.96
C ALA A 43 -8.63 2.23 9.05
N PRO A 44 -8.17 1.09 9.59
CA PRO A 44 -9.01 -0.10 9.73
C PRO A 44 -10.26 0.23 10.57
N ASN A 45 -11.44 -0.13 10.06
CA ASN A 45 -12.73 0.20 10.67
C ASN A 45 -12.96 1.71 10.86
N GLY A 46 -12.34 2.54 10.01
CA GLY A 46 -12.40 4.00 10.10
C GLY A 46 -11.61 4.57 11.28
N GLN A 47 -10.80 3.77 11.98
CA GLN A 47 -9.97 4.22 13.10
C GLN A 47 -8.51 4.30 12.67
N PRO A 48 -7.81 5.43 12.91
CA PRO A 48 -6.45 5.61 12.42
C PRO A 48 -5.48 4.61 13.05
N ASN A 49 -4.71 3.91 12.22
CA ASN A 49 -3.69 3.00 12.68
C ASN A 49 -2.36 3.74 12.82
N ASN A 50 -2.04 4.09 14.04
CA ASN A 50 -0.80 4.77 14.38
C ASN A 50 0.47 3.99 13.98
N SER A 51 0.42 2.66 13.87
CA SER A 51 1.58 1.88 13.44
C SER A 51 1.84 1.96 11.93
N ILE A 52 0.88 2.45 11.14
CA ILE A 52 0.96 2.58 9.68
C ILE A 52 0.55 4.00 9.31
N ARG A 53 1.46 4.94 9.60
CA ARG A 53 1.34 6.34 9.20
C ARG A 53 2.72 6.84 8.78
N PHE A 54 2.82 7.36 7.57
CA PHE A 54 4.05 7.93 7.02
C PHE A 54 3.70 9.17 6.23
N GLY A 55 4.57 10.15 6.36
CA GLY A 55 4.48 11.42 5.68
C GLY A 55 5.87 11.94 5.51
N ASP A 56 6.29 12.17 4.28
CA ASP A 56 7.60 12.74 4.04
C ASP A 56 7.54 13.76 2.92
N ARG A 57 8.41 14.76 3.04
CA ARG A 57 8.49 15.87 2.11
C ARG A 57 9.54 15.56 1.07
N LEU A 58 9.13 15.43 -0.19
CA LEU A 58 10.07 15.38 -1.31
C LEU A 58 10.33 16.78 -1.93
N SER A 59 10.59 17.82 -1.10
CA SER A 59 11.05 19.23 -1.39
C SER A 59 10.39 20.08 -2.50
N PRO A 60 10.08 21.41 -2.37
CA PRO A 60 9.14 22.22 -1.52
C PRO A 60 7.75 22.57 -2.14
N GLY A 61 6.69 22.85 -1.34
CA GLY A 61 5.33 23.25 -1.83
C GLY A 61 4.06 22.74 -1.08
N CYS A 62 4.17 22.10 0.08
CA CYS A 62 3.23 22.28 1.20
C CYS A 62 3.97 23.15 2.23
N ASP A 63 3.24 23.83 3.11
CA ASP A 63 3.91 24.47 4.25
C ASP A 63 4.58 23.40 5.13
N GLY A 64 5.48 23.80 6.02
CA GLY A 64 6.27 22.87 6.84
C GLY A 64 5.43 21.97 7.76
N SER A 65 4.12 22.22 7.88
CA SER A 65 3.20 21.40 8.67
C SER A 65 2.47 20.32 7.86
N GLY A 66 2.64 20.30 6.52
CA GLY A 66 1.90 19.43 5.62
C GLY A 66 0.43 19.83 5.45
N ALA A 67 0.10 21.08 5.79
CA ALA A 67 -1.20 21.68 5.55
C ALA A 67 -1.19 22.50 4.24
N ASN A 68 -2.39 22.91 3.81
CA ASN A 68 -2.61 23.79 2.65
C ASN A 68 -2.02 23.28 1.32
N CYS A 69 -2.02 21.97 1.11
CA CYS A 69 -1.56 21.37 -0.14
C CYS A 69 -2.57 21.61 -1.27
N GLN A 70 -2.09 21.86 -2.50
CA GLN A 70 -2.92 22.06 -3.70
C GLN A 70 -3.82 20.84 -3.99
N ALA A 71 -3.35 19.64 -3.66
CA ALA A 71 -4.09 18.37 -3.71
C ALA A 71 -3.49 17.39 -2.69
N GLY A 72 -4.20 16.32 -2.35
CA GLY A 72 -3.66 15.26 -1.50
C GLY A 72 -3.57 15.58 -0.01
N ALA A 73 -4.10 16.72 0.45
CA ALA A 73 -4.12 17.04 1.88
C ALA A 73 -4.98 16.00 2.63
N CYS A 74 -4.43 15.46 3.71
CA CYS A 74 -5.11 14.51 4.58
C CYS A 74 -5.27 15.11 5.99
N ASN A 75 -6.22 14.58 6.76
CA ASN A 75 -6.37 15.00 8.15
C ASN A 75 -5.07 14.67 8.92
N GLY A 76 -4.49 15.62 9.66
CA GLY A 76 -3.24 15.40 10.40
C GLY A 76 -1.97 16.00 9.77
N GLY A 77 -2.06 16.61 8.60
CA GLY A 77 -0.93 17.32 7.96
C GLY A 77 0.04 16.34 7.31
N LEU A 78 1.34 16.45 7.62
CA LEU A 78 2.35 15.53 7.06
C LEU A 78 1.99 14.06 7.33
N VAL A 79 1.52 13.75 8.54
CA VAL A 79 1.20 12.38 8.94
C VAL A 79 -0.31 12.22 9.01
N CYS A 80 -0.86 11.45 8.06
CA CYS A 80 -2.31 11.27 7.95
C CYS A 80 -2.91 10.50 9.13
N ASN A 81 -4.03 11.01 9.61
CA ASN A 81 -4.93 10.44 10.60
C ASN A 81 -6.19 9.85 9.96
N ASP A 82 -6.27 9.72 8.63
CA ASP A 82 -7.48 9.27 7.93
C ASP A 82 -7.18 8.39 6.71
N ALA A 83 -5.99 7.78 6.67
CA ALA A 83 -5.51 7.00 5.54
C ALA A 83 -5.47 7.73 4.18
N GLY A 84 -5.54 9.07 4.16
CA GLY A 84 -5.60 9.84 2.91
C GLY A 84 -6.96 9.77 2.20
N ILE A 85 -7.99 9.20 2.84
CA ILE A 85 -9.34 8.95 2.29
C ILE A 85 -10.07 10.26 1.93
N THR A 86 -9.79 11.35 2.64
CA THR A 86 -10.43 12.65 2.36
C THR A 86 -9.76 13.44 1.25
N SER A 87 -8.67 12.91 0.68
CA SER A 87 -7.90 13.61 -0.34
C SER A 87 -8.43 13.30 -1.74
N HIS A 88 -8.79 14.34 -2.49
CA HIS A 88 -9.16 14.23 -3.91
C HIS A 88 -7.89 13.99 -4.75
N ALA A 89 -7.37 12.77 -4.67
CA ALA A 89 -6.13 12.35 -5.29
C ALA A 89 -6.23 10.93 -5.83
N ILE A 90 -5.32 10.57 -6.74
CA ILE A 90 -5.08 9.17 -7.06
C ILE A 90 -4.51 8.48 -5.81
N LEU A 91 -5.19 7.44 -5.33
CA LEU A 91 -4.72 6.62 -4.23
C LEU A 91 -4.09 5.33 -4.78
N SER A 92 -2.99 4.88 -4.17
CA SER A 92 -2.57 3.48 -4.29
C SER A 92 -3.07 2.72 -3.09
N GLU A 93 -3.97 1.77 -3.33
CA GLU A 93 -4.61 0.99 -2.27
C GLU A 93 -3.92 -0.37 -2.17
N PHE A 94 -3.72 -0.84 -0.94
CA PHE A 94 -3.05 -2.10 -0.64
C PHE A 94 -3.82 -2.85 0.44
N GLY A 95 -4.03 -4.15 0.22
CA GLY A 95 -4.74 -5.02 1.16
C GLY A 95 -4.14 -6.42 1.20
N TYR A 96 -4.01 -6.98 2.39
CA TYR A 96 -3.73 -8.41 2.56
C TYR A 96 -5.03 -9.20 2.45
N GLY A 97 -5.07 -10.20 1.59
CA GLY A 97 -6.28 -11.00 1.34
C GLY A 97 -6.05 -12.51 1.47
N SER A 98 -7.05 -13.27 1.05
CA SER A 98 -7.00 -14.73 1.03
C SER A 98 -5.83 -15.27 0.19
N TYR A 99 -5.40 -16.50 0.49
CA TYR A 99 -4.34 -17.21 -0.23
C TYR A 99 -2.95 -16.58 -0.14
N ASP A 100 -2.66 -15.85 0.94
CA ASP A 100 -1.35 -15.24 1.21
C ASP A 100 -0.92 -14.31 0.06
N ARG A 101 -1.83 -13.39 -0.29
CA ARG A 101 -1.67 -12.46 -1.40
C ARG A 101 -1.87 -11.03 -0.98
N GLU A 102 -1.09 -10.16 -1.59
CA GLU A 102 -1.27 -8.71 -1.55
C GLU A 102 -2.12 -8.30 -2.75
N TYR A 103 -3.29 -7.73 -2.48
CA TYR A 103 -4.18 -7.11 -3.45
C TYR A 103 -3.93 -5.61 -3.47
N TRP A 104 -3.91 -5.04 -4.67
CA TRP A 104 -3.56 -3.64 -4.84
C TRP A 104 -4.14 -3.07 -6.12
N ASP A 105 -4.38 -1.77 -6.13
CA ASP A 105 -4.97 -1.05 -7.25
C ASP A 105 -4.68 0.46 -7.16
N LEU A 106 -5.09 1.19 -8.19
CA LEU A 106 -5.22 2.65 -8.13
C LEU A 106 -6.69 3.04 -7.96
N SER A 107 -6.94 4.09 -7.20
CA SER A 107 -8.27 4.65 -6.96
C SER A 107 -8.35 6.07 -7.49
N PHE A 108 -9.26 6.32 -8.43
CA PHE A 108 -9.52 7.63 -9.04
C PHE A 108 -10.51 8.44 -8.18
N VAL A 109 -10.11 8.76 -6.94
CA VAL A 109 -10.97 9.46 -5.99
C VAL A 109 -11.07 10.93 -6.36
N GLY A 110 -12.30 11.43 -6.55
CA GLY A 110 -12.57 12.85 -6.78
C GLY A 110 -12.80 13.25 -8.24
N GLY A 111 -12.74 12.33 -9.20
CA GLY A 111 -13.17 12.58 -10.58
C GLY A 111 -12.21 13.41 -11.43
N SER A 112 -11.04 13.78 -10.90
CA SER A 112 -9.95 14.43 -11.64
C SER A 112 -8.60 13.86 -11.23
N VAL A 113 -7.65 13.80 -12.18
CA VAL A 113 -6.28 13.35 -11.90
C VAL A 113 -5.55 14.56 -11.32
N ASN A 114 -5.06 14.43 -10.09
CA ASN A 114 -4.23 15.47 -9.47
C ASN A 114 -2.76 15.36 -9.92
N ILE A 115 -2.21 14.14 -9.94
CA ILE A 115 -0.86 13.83 -10.39
C ILE A 115 -0.93 12.53 -11.20
N PRO A 116 -0.47 12.51 -12.47
CA PRO A 116 -0.38 11.27 -13.24
C PRO A 116 0.45 10.22 -12.49
N THR A 117 -0.06 9.00 -12.41
CA THR A 117 0.45 7.97 -11.51
C THR A 117 0.58 6.63 -12.21
N GLU A 118 1.67 5.94 -11.92
CA GLU A 118 1.89 4.53 -12.26
C GLU A 118 2.26 3.76 -10.99
N LEU A 119 1.68 2.57 -10.81
CA LEU A 119 2.00 1.65 -9.74
C LEU A 119 2.48 0.33 -10.33
N HIS A 120 3.73 -0.03 -10.02
CA HIS A 120 4.39 -1.23 -10.52
C HIS A 120 4.77 -2.16 -9.35
N SER A 121 4.43 -3.44 -9.45
CA SER A 121 4.86 -4.48 -8.50
C SER A 121 6.12 -5.19 -8.98
N SER A 122 6.99 -5.62 -8.07
CA SER A 122 8.23 -6.35 -8.38
C SER A 122 8.02 -7.65 -9.15
N ASP A 123 6.79 -8.16 -9.24
CA ASP A 123 6.41 -9.31 -10.07
C ASP A 123 6.11 -8.95 -11.53
N GLY A 124 6.24 -7.67 -11.91
CA GLY A 124 6.06 -7.16 -13.27
C GLY A 124 4.65 -6.68 -13.61
N GLN A 125 3.69 -6.80 -12.69
CA GLN A 125 2.37 -6.21 -12.89
C GLN A 125 2.38 -4.69 -12.74
N THR A 126 1.48 -4.01 -13.45
CA THR A 126 1.38 -2.55 -13.43
C THR A 126 -0.06 -2.08 -13.60
N VAL A 127 -0.38 -0.92 -13.01
CA VAL A 127 -1.54 -0.10 -13.35
C VAL A 127 -1.14 1.36 -13.55
N ILE A 128 -1.89 2.09 -14.38
CA ILE A 128 -1.58 3.48 -14.74
C ILE A 128 -2.83 4.35 -14.86
N CYS A 129 -2.75 5.58 -14.34
CA CYS A 129 -3.81 6.58 -14.43
C CYS A 129 -3.19 7.96 -14.71
N LYS A 130 -3.50 8.53 -15.89
CA LYS A 130 -3.07 9.87 -16.35
C LYS A 130 -4.28 10.68 -16.80
N ASP A 131 -4.12 12.00 -16.96
CA ASP A 131 -5.22 12.94 -17.27
C ASP A 131 -6.14 12.49 -18.41
N ASN A 132 -5.57 12.01 -19.52
CA ASN A 132 -6.32 11.52 -20.70
C ASN A 132 -6.30 9.99 -20.84
N ASN A 133 -5.80 9.27 -19.84
CA ASN A 133 -5.66 7.81 -19.86
C ASN A 133 -5.78 7.24 -18.46
N CYS A 134 -7.02 7.16 -17.98
CA CYS A 134 -7.36 6.49 -16.72
C CYS A 134 -8.60 5.61 -16.98
N PRO A 135 -8.43 4.43 -17.61
CA PRO A 135 -9.54 3.52 -17.86
C PRO A 135 -9.89 2.71 -16.61
N THR A 136 -11.14 2.26 -16.51
CA THR A 136 -11.68 1.54 -15.33
C THR A 136 -11.06 0.16 -15.07
N ASN A 137 -10.21 -0.35 -15.98
CA ASN A 137 -9.40 -1.55 -15.75
C ASN A 137 -7.98 -1.24 -15.27
N GLN A 138 -7.66 0.03 -15.03
CA GLN A 138 -6.39 0.51 -14.49
C GLN A 138 -6.56 1.30 -13.20
N ALA A 139 -7.73 1.88 -12.96
CA ALA A 139 -8.07 2.49 -11.67
C ALA A 139 -9.56 2.28 -11.34
N PHE A 140 -9.89 2.23 -10.06
CA PHE A 140 -11.27 2.28 -9.59
C PHE A 140 -11.84 3.68 -9.80
N HIS A 141 -12.91 3.79 -10.57
CA HIS A 141 -13.72 5.01 -10.66
C HIS A 141 -15.01 4.84 -9.85
N ASN A 142 -15.48 3.59 -9.70
CA ASN A 142 -16.65 3.21 -8.95
C ASN A 142 -16.40 1.88 -8.21
N PRO A 143 -17.21 1.53 -7.19
CA PRO A 143 -17.00 0.32 -6.36
C PRO A 143 -17.00 -1.03 -7.10
N ASN A 144 -17.40 -1.08 -8.37
CA ASN A 144 -17.53 -2.31 -9.16
C ASN A 144 -16.43 -2.48 -10.22
N ASP A 145 -15.43 -1.59 -10.26
CA ASP A 145 -14.33 -1.63 -11.22
C ASP A 145 -13.27 -2.69 -10.87
N PHE A 146 -13.71 -3.90 -10.56
CA PHE A 146 -12.86 -5.00 -10.08
C PHE A 146 -11.77 -5.43 -11.06
N GLN A 147 -11.86 -5.02 -12.33
CA GLN A 147 -10.82 -5.25 -13.34
C GLN A 147 -9.55 -4.41 -13.10
N ALA A 148 -9.62 -3.36 -12.27
CA ALA A 148 -8.46 -2.59 -11.85
C ALA A 148 -7.60 -3.31 -10.79
N VAL A 149 -8.17 -4.29 -10.07
CA VAL A 149 -7.45 -5.04 -9.03
C VAL A 149 -6.29 -5.82 -9.64
N ARG A 150 -5.14 -5.71 -9.01
CA ARG A 150 -3.99 -6.60 -9.20
C ARG A 150 -3.77 -7.37 -7.91
N SER A 151 -3.01 -8.45 -8.04
CA SER A 151 -2.64 -9.26 -6.89
C SER A 151 -1.25 -9.78 -7.10
N SER A 152 -0.41 -9.74 -6.07
CA SER A 152 0.99 -10.17 -6.08
C SER A 152 1.26 -11.18 -4.95
N PRO A 153 2.32 -12.00 -5.04
CA PRO A 153 2.84 -12.71 -3.87
C PRO A 153 3.19 -11.74 -2.75
N VAL A 154 3.07 -12.16 -1.50
CA VAL A 154 3.43 -11.33 -0.34
C VAL A 154 4.92 -10.99 -0.29
N GLY A 155 5.25 -9.83 0.28
CA GLY A 155 6.63 -9.40 0.51
C GLY A 155 7.30 -8.72 -0.68
N GLY A 156 6.50 -8.27 -1.66
CA GLY A 156 6.99 -7.59 -2.86
C GLY A 156 7.44 -6.15 -2.63
N THR A 157 7.94 -5.53 -3.70
CA THR A 157 8.15 -4.08 -3.75
C THR A 157 7.17 -3.44 -4.72
N PHE A 158 6.41 -2.45 -4.24
CA PHE A 158 5.52 -1.62 -5.02
C PHE A 158 6.18 -0.26 -5.28
N THR A 159 6.38 0.09 -6.54
CA THR A 159 6.93 1.39 -6.94
C THR A 159 5.79 2.30 -7.41
N HIS A 160 5.52 3.33 -6.63
CA HIS A 160 4.60 4.41 -6.97
C HIS A 160 5.38 5.53 -7.66
N THR A 161 5.09 5.76 -8.94
CA THR A 161 5.76 6.78 -9.74
C THR A 161 4.81 7.94 -10.02
N PHE A 162 5.18 9.13 -9.56
CA PHE A 162 4.53 10.38 -9.90
C PHE A 162 5.08 10.92 -11.23
N CYS A 163 4.20 11.41 -12.10
CA CYS A 163 4.51 11.88 -13.45
C CYS A 163 5.29 10.86 -14.30
N PRO A 164 4.78 9.61 -14.46
CA PRO A 164 5.46 8.54 -15.21
C PRO A 164 5.57 8.83 -16.71
#